data_AF-A0A6M8VVT2-F1
#
_entry.id   AF-A0A6M8VVT2-F1
#
_cell.length_a   1.000
_cell.length_b   1.000
_cell.length_c   1.000
_cell.angle_alpha   90.00
_cell.angle_beta   90.00
_cell.angle_gamma   90.00
#
_symmetry.space_group_name_H-M   'P 1'
#
loop_
_entity.id
_entity.type
_entity.pdbx_description
1 polymer ?
#
loop_
_entity_poly.entity_id
_entity_poly.type
_entity_poly.pdbx_seq_one_letter_code
_entity_poly.pdbx_strand_id
1 'polypeptide(L)'
;MTPINFFKLQAKNLFKDYKTQTPYIDEVNGRSYYKYTPQYFDIERISLKYDWDEENFSLMKAQHLFALMLGFDKWTHLVKASDVELELTKLLWDNQHKISLEDWQMYIANVEFDNSITLSTTDEIEILKQVFINVDGHHNPFGDYRLKKNRHRVAETPQQTPTISTAPQITSLPLDQANRAEFIEAANRVFEAVIWRMEPNNPEQTRKLWNAENYIDNLLLTDDMLPISKDYALSLIDAFLVHHVLDLAVQADKMAA
;
A
#
# COMPACT_ATOMS: atom_id res chain seq x y z
N MET A 1 27.84 -2.27 8.02
CA MET A 1 26.94 -3.24 8.70
C MET A 1 26.48 -4.22 7.65
N THR A 2 26.56 -5.54 7.89
CA THR A 2 26.04 -6.53 6.92
C THR A 2 24.52 -6.39 6.80
N PRO A 3 23.91 -6.69 5.63
CA PRO A 3 22.46 -6.61 5.45
C PRO A 3 21.68 -7.39 6.53
N ILE A 4 22.11 -8.61 6.86
CA ILE A 4 21.45 -9.42 7.89
C ILE A 4 21.50 -8.79 9.29
N ASN A 5 22.61 -8.13 9.65
CA ASN A 5 22.71 -7.41 10.93
C ASN A 5 21.81 -6.18 10.93
N PHE A 6 21.69 -5.49 9.79
CA PHE A 6 20.73 -4.41 9.62
C PHE A 6 19.29 -4.89 9.82
N PHE A 7 18.88 -5.99 9.18
CA PHE A 7 17.52 -6.52 9.35
C PHE A 7 17.24 -6.99 10.78
N LYS A 8 18.22 -7.61 11.46
CA LYS A 8 18.12 -7.93 12.90
C LYS A 8 17.86 -6.70 13.76
N LEU A 9 18.50 -5.57 13.44
CA LEU A 9 18.28 -4.31 14.14
C LEU A 9 16.89 -3.74 13.84
N GLN A 10 16.45 -3.77 12.58
CA GLN A 10 15.12 -3.29 12.19
C GLN A 10 14.00 -4.09 12.87
N ALA A 11 14.08 -5.42 12.90
CA ALA A 11 13.11 -6.25 13.63
C ALA A 11 13.06 -5.92 15.14
N LYS A 12 14.20 -5.60 15.76
CA LYS A 12 14.23 -5.14 17.16
C LYS A 12 13.59 -3.77 17.34
N ASN A 13 13.76 -2.87 16.38
CA ASN A 13 13.13 -1.55 16.41
C ASN A 13 11.61 -1.66 16.21
N LEU A 14 11.16 -2.52 15.31
CA LEU A 14 9.74 -2.83 15.13
C LEU A 14 9.13 -3.37 16.42
N PHE A 15 9.80 -4.33 17.05
CA PHE A 15 9.37 -4.84 18.35
C PHE A 15 9.25 -3.75 19.41
N LYS A 16 10.21 -2.81 19.48
CA LYS A 16 10.15 -1.68 20.42
C LYS A 16 8.94 -0.79 20.17
N ASP A 17 8.60 -0.54 18.91
CA ASP A 17 7.45 0.30 18.56
C ASP A 17 6.12 -0.38 18.91
N TYR A 18 5.97 -1.67 18.63
CA TYR A 18 4.78 -2.43 19.07
C TYR A 18 4.63 -2.43 20.60
N LYS A 19 5.73 -2.44 21.36
CA LYS A 19 5.66 -2.34 22.83
C LYS A 19 5.11 -1.01 23.35
N THR A 20 4.92 0.00 22.48
CA THR A 20 4.26 1.25 22.86
C THR A 20 2.73 1.17 22.83
N GLN A 21 2.17 -0.02 22.53
CA GLN A 21 0.74 -0.26 22.50
C GLN A 21 0.03 0.23 23.77
N THR A 22 -1.02 1.01 23.58
CA THR A 22 -1.94 1.45 24.62
C THR A 22 -3.36 1.11 24.17
N PRO A 23 -4.10 0.26 24.91
CA PRO A 23 -5.46 -0.09 24.53
C PRO A 23 -6.39 1.13 24.67
N TYR A 24 -7.35 1.24 23.76
CA TYR A 24 -8.47 2.17 23.84
C TYR A 24 -9.73 1.50 23.30
N ILE A 25 -10.89 1.99 23.72
CA ILE A 25 -12.18 1.54 23.20
C ILE A 25 -12.59 2.56 22.14
N ASP A 26 -12.92 2.08 20.95
CA ASP A 26 -13.50 2.90 19.90
C ASP A 26 -14.96 3.22 20.24
N GLU A 27 -15.30 4.51 20.24
CA GLU A 27 -16.62 4.99 20.65
C GLU A 27 -17.72 4.69 19.59
N VAL A 28 -17.34 4.42 18.34
CA VAL A 28 -18.27 4.17 17.23
C VAL A 28 -18.76 2.72 17.27
N ASN A 29 -17.86 1.76 17.50
CA ASN A 29 -18.19 0.33 17.43
C ASN A 29 -18.03 -0.43 18.76
N GLY A 30 -17.53 0.22 19.81
CA GLY A 30 -17.36 -0.36 21.15
C GLY A 30 -16.27 -1.43 21.24
N ARG A 31 -15.43 -1.60 20.22
CA ARG A 31 -14.34 -2.59 20.20
C ARG A 31 -13.05 -2.01 20.78
N SER A 32 -12.21 -2.89 21.32
CA SER A 32 -10.89 -2.53 21.81
C SER A 32 -9.90 -2.51 20.66
N TYR A 33 -9.14 -1.43 20.55
CA TYR A 33 -8.05 -1.24 19.58
C TYR A 33 -6.79 -0.77 20.32
N TYR A 34 -5.66 -0.74 19.61
CA TYR A 34 -4.41 -0.22 20.14
C TYR A 34 -4.03 1.11 19.49
N LYS A 35 -3.55 2.04 20.31
CA LYS A 35 -2.79 3.22 19.86
C LYS A 35 -1.32 2.98 20.12
N TYR A 36 -0.48 3.56 19.27
CA TYR A 36 0.96 3.44 19.35
C TYR A 36 1.62 4.81 19.44
N THR A 37 2.80 4.86 20.09
CA THR A 37 3.69 6.02 20.03
C THR A 37 5.04 5.59 19.44
N PRO A 38 5.06 5.18 18.15
CA PRO A 38 6.24 4.56 17.56
C PRO A 38 7.36 5.57 17.28
N GLN A 39 8.60 5.09 17.31
CA GLN A 39 9.79 5.90 17.03
C GLN A 39 10.40 5.60 15.65
N TYR A 40 10.25 4.38 15.14
CA TYR A 40 10.95 3.90 13.96
C TYR A 40 10.01 3.58 12.78
N PHE A 41 8.82 3.07 13.04
CA PHE A 41 7.90 2.54 12.04
C PHE A 41 6.49 3.12 12.15
N ASP A 42 5.83 3.28 11.01
CA ASP A 42 4.41 3.56 10.92
C ASP A 42 3.64 2.26 11.20
N ILE A 43 3.33 2.05 12.49
CA ILE A 43 2.66 0.82 12.95
C ILE A 43 1.24 0.71 12.43
N GLU A 44 0.53 1.83 12.28
CA GLU A 44 -0.84 1.83 11.74
C GLU A 44 -0.85 1.33 10.30
N ARG A 45 0.06 1.85 9.46
CA ARG A 45 0.21 1.37 8.08
C ARG A 45 0.60 -0.10 8.00
N ILE A 46 1.52 -0.55 8.86
CA ILE A 46 1.92 -1.97 8.90
C ILE A 46 0.73 -2.84 9.30
N SER A 47 -0.04 -2.42 10.32
CA SER A 47 -1.19 -3.18 10.82
C SER A 47 -2.28 -3.30 9.76
N LEU A 48 -2.59 -2.20 9.05
CA LEU A 48 -3.56 -2.20 7.95
C LEU A 48 -3.18 -3.15 6.80
N LYS A 49 -1.89 -3.29 6.51
CA LYS A 49 -1.43 -4.13 5.40
C LYS A 49 -1.35 -5.61 5.75
N TYR A 50 -0.84 -5.94 6.94
CA TYR A 50 -0.53 -7.32 7.29
C TYR A 50 -1.57 -7.96 8.22
N ASP A 51 -2.54 -7.20 8.72
CA ASP A 51 -3.60 -7.63 9.63
C ASP A 51 -3.07 -8.56 10.74
N TRP A 52 -1.96 -8.14 11.34
CA TRP A 52 -1.19 -9.00 12.23
C TRP A 52 -1.78 -9.01 13.63
N ASP A 53 -1.80 -10.17 14.28
CA ASP A 53 -2.23 -10.29 15.68
C ASP A 53 -1.28 -9.55 16.65
N GLU A 54 -1.75 -8.38 17.08
CA GLU A 54 -1.11 -7.44 18.00
C GLU A 54 -1.08 -7.96 19.45
N GLU A 55 -1.88 -8.98 19.80
CA GLU A 55 -1.86 -9.54 21.15
C GLU A 55 -0.59 -10.36 21.40
N ASN A 56 -0.02 -10.23 22.60
CA ASN A 56 1.20 -10.96 23.00
C ASN A 56 2.36 -10.81 21.99
N PHE A 57 2.50 -9.62 21.39
CA PHE A 57 3.52 -9.35 20.39
C PHE A 57 4.92 -9.58 20.98
N SER A 58 5.68 -10.51 20.39
CA SER A 58 7.01 -10.92 20.86
C SER A 58 8.09 -10.53 19.84
N LEU A 59 9.36 -10.58 20.26
CA LEU A 59 10.48 -10.33 19.33
C LEU A 59 10.48 -11.33 18.16
N MET A 60 10.07 -12.58 18.40
CA MET A 60 9.95 -13.58 17.35
C MET A 60 8.84 -13.19 16.35
N LYS A 61 7.66 -12.78 16.84
CA LYS A 61 6.57 -12.26 15.99
C LYS A 61 7.06 -11.05 15.17
N ALA A 62 7.78 -10.11 15.79
CA ALA A 62 8.36 -8.95 15.09
C ALA A 62 9.35 -9.35 14.00
N GLN A 63 10.19 -10.36 14.24
CA GLN A 63 11.10 -10.90 13.23
C GLN A 63 10.37 -11.54 12.06
N HIS A 64 9.30 -12.30 12.32
CA HIS A 64 8.48 -12.89 11.27
C HIS A 64 7.75 -11.83 10.45
N LEU A 65 7.09 -10.87 11.12
CA LEU A 65 6.42 -9.75 10.45
C LEU A 65 7.41 -8.96 9.59
N PHE A 66 8.59 -8.66 10.12
CA PHE A 66 9.61 -7.94 9.34
C PHE A 66 10.13 -8.75 8.14
N ALA A 67 10.19 -10.09 8.23
CA ALA A 67 10.52 -10.93 7.09
C ALA A 67 9.45 -10.87 6.00
N LEU A 68 8.16 -10.88 6.38
CA LEU A 68 7.05 -10.71 5.46
C LEU A 68 7.11 -9.36 4.75
N MET A 69 7.44 -8.28 5.49
CA MET A 69 7.66 -6.95 4.92
C MET A 69 8.79 -6.88 3.88
N LEU A 70 9.71 -7.84 3.91
CA LEU A 70 10.82 -7.96 2.98
C LEU A 70 10.56 -8.98 1.84
N GLY A 71 9.37 -9.58 1.80
CA GLY A 71 9.00 -10.57 0.77
C GLY A 71 9.34 -12.02 1.12
N PHE A 72 9.75 -12.30 2.36
CA PHE A 72 10.03 -13.66 2.82
C PHE A 72 8.84 -14.21 3.63
N ASP A 73 8.50 -15.48 3.44
CA ASP A 73 7.47 -16.19 4.22
C ASP A 73 7.77 -16.26 5.73
N LYS A 74 9.06 -16.32 6.11
CA LYS A 74 9.49 -16.38 7.51
C LYS A 74 10.93 -15.94 7.73
N TRP A 75 11.19 -15.53 8.96
CA TRP A 75 12.51 -15.07 9.41
C TRP A 75 13.66 -16.05 9.13
N THR A 76 13.42 -17.36 9.25
CA THR A 76 14.47 -18.36 9.01
C THR A 76 14.89 -18.45 7.56
N HIS A 77 14.02 -18.09 6.61
CA HIS A 77 14.37 -18.01 5.20
C HIS A 77 15.19 -16.75 4.92
N LEU A 78 14.80 -15.60 5.46
CA LEU A 78 15.61 -14.37 5.39
C LEU A 78 17.04 -14.59 5.94
N VAL A 79 17.19 -15.28 7.08
CA VAL A 79 18.52 -15.53 7.67
C VAL A 79 19.39 -16.46 6.83
N LYS A 80 18.77 -17.32 6.01
CA LYS A 80 19.45 -18.30 5.13
C LYS A 80 19.65 -17.80 3.70
N ALA A 81 19.09 -16.64 3.36
CA ALA A 81 19.25 -16.03 2.05
C ALA A 81 20.74 -15.76 1.77
N SER A 82 21.11 -15.86 0.49
CA SER A 82 22.45 -15.56 0.02
C SER A 82 22.78 -14.07 0.19
N ASP A 83 24.06 -13.72 0.20
CA ASP A 83 24.49 -12.32 0.34
C ASP A 83 23.93 -11.42 -0.78
N VAL A 84 23.75 -11.96 -1.99
CA VAL A 84 23.19 -11.23 -3.15
C VAL A 84 21.69 -10.98 -2.97
N GLU A 85 20.92 -11.98 -2.53
CA GLU A 85 19.49 -11.81 -2.21
C GLU A 85 19.31 -10.79 -1.08
N LEU A 86 20.17 -10.83 -0.06
CA LEU A 86 20.15 -9.87 1.03
C LEU A 86 20.53 -8.45 0.57
N GLU A 87 21.41 -8.30 -0.43
CA GLU A 87 21.71 -7.01 -1.05
C GLU A 87 20.47 -6.47 -1.78
N LEU A 88 19.85 -7.26 -2.66
CA LEU A 88 18.63 -6.86 -3.37
C LEU A 88 17.53 -6.45 -2.39
N THR A 89 17.27 -7.30 -1.40
CA THR A 89 16.29 -7.05 -0.34
C THR A 89 16.56 -5.72 0.37
N LYS A 90 17.84 -5.43 0.66
CA LYS A 90 18.22 -4.18 1.32
C LYS A 90 18.01 -2.97 0.40
N LEU A 91 18.31 -3.08 -0.88
CA LEU A 91 18.11 -2.02 -1.85
C LEU A 91 16.62 -1.69 -1.99
N LEU A 92 15.76 -2.70 -2.13
CA LEU A 92 14.30 -2.53 -2.15
C LEU A 92 13.81 -1.86 -0.86
N TRP A 93 14.27 -2.36 0.29
CA TRP A 93 13.93 -1.78 1.58
C TRP A 93 14.33 -0.31 1.71
N ASP A 94 15.52 0.07 1.23
CA ASP A 94 15.99 1.45 1.31
C ASP A 94 15.25 2.38 0.35
N ASN A 95 14.76 1.86 -0.77
CA ASN A 95 14.12 2.62 -1.86
C ASN A 95 12.60 2.44 -1.94
N GLN A 96 11.94 2.02 -0.85
CA GLN A 96 10.48 1.89 -0.76
C GLN A 96 9.69 3.13 -1.22
N HIS A 97 10.30 4.31 -1.09
CA HIS A 97 9.70 5.58 -1.53
C HIS A 97 9.62 5.73 -3.06
N LYS A 98 10.35 4.91 -3.82
CA LYS A 98 10.35 4.90 -5.30
C LYS A 98 9.49 3.78 -5.88
N ILE A 99 9.55 2.59 -5.30
CA ILE A 99 8.79 1.42 -5.74
C ILE A 99 8.45 0.53 -4.54
N SER A 100 7.23 0.01 -4.50
CA SER A 100 6.81 -0.95 -3.49
C SER A 100 7.37 -2.35 -3.80
N LEU A 101 7.38 -3.24 -2.80
CA LEU A 101 7.82 -4.61 -3.03
C LEU A 101 6.91 -5.34 -4.03
N GLU A 102 5.60 -5.13 -3.94
CA GLU A 102 4.61 -5.75 -4.81
C GLU A 102 4.76 -5.25 -6.25
N ASP A 103 4.93 -3.94 -6.45
CA ASP A 103 5.16 -3.38 -7.78
C ASP A 103 6.49 -3.85 -8.37
N TRP A 104 7.52 -4.04 -7.54
CA TRP A 104 8.79 -4.62 -7.98
C TRP A 104 8.62 -6.05 -8.47
N GLN A 105 7.93 -6.89 -7.70
CA GLN A 105 7.66 -8.28 -8.06
C GLN A 105 6.85 -8.35 -9.36
N MET A 106 5.85 -7.49 -9.53
CA MET A 106 5.07 -7.40 -10.77
C MET A 106 5.92 -6.91 -11.95
N TYR A 107 6.78 -5.90 -11.73
CA TYR A 107 7.68 -5.38 -12.76
C TYR A 107 8.61 -6.49 -13.29
N ILE A 108 9.26 -7.23 -12.39
CA ILE A 108 10.16 -8.33 -12.78
C ILE A 108 9.39 -9.46 -13.48
N ALA A 109 8.23 -9.87 -12.96
CA ALA A 109 7.41 -10.90 -13.59
C ALA A 109 7.00 -10.51 -15.02
N ASN A 110 6.63 -9.24 -15.26
CA ASN A 110 6.31 -8.75 -16.60
C ASN A 110 7.53 -8.76 -17.52
N VAL A 111 8.71 -8.32 -17.04
CA VAL A 111 9.94 -8.36 -17.83
C VAL A 111 10.31 -9.79 -18.23
N GLU A 112 10.24 -10.74 -17.29
CA GLU A 112 10.50 -12.15 -17.56
C GLU A 112 9.50 -12.73 -18.57
N PHE A 113 8.21 -12.44 -18.40
CA PHE A 113 7.15 -12.91 -19.28
C PHE A 113 7.28 -12.36 -20.71
N ASP A 114 7.40 -11.03 -20.85
CA ASP A 114 7.44 -10.35 -22.14
C ASP A 114 8.68 -10.72 -22.96
N ASN A 115 9.80 -11.00 -22.27
CA ASN A 115 11.06 -11.36 -22.93
C ASN A 115 11.31 -12.88 -22.95
N SER A 116 10.45 -13.68 -22.31
CA SER A 116 10.63 -15.13 -22.13
C SER A 116 12.02 -15.49 -21.56
N ILE A 117 12.46 -14.73 -20.56
CA ILE A 117 13.73 -14.93 -19.86
C ILE A 117 13.48 -15.23 -18.37
N THR A 118 14.52 -15.71 -17.69
CA THR A 118 14.55 -15.75 -16.23
C THR A 118 15.70 -14.90 -15.75
N LEU A 119 15.41 -13.91 -14.92
CA LEU A 119 16.39 -12.99 -14.39
C LEU A 119 17.07 -13.62 -13.17
N SER A 120 18.39 -13.49 -13.09
CA SER A 120 19.09 -13.79 -11.85
C SER A 120 18.95 -12.62 -10.87
N THR A 121 19.18 -12.87 -9.58
CA THR A 121 19.18 -11.81 -8.56
C THR A 121 20.18 -10.69 -8.87
N THR A 122 21.28 -10.99 -9.58
CA THR A 122 22.25 -9.99 -10.02
C THR A 122 21.64 -9.08 -11.09
N ASP A 123 20.90 -9.64 -12.04
CA ASP A 123 20.22 -8.88 -13.10
C ASP A 123 19.12 -8.00 -12.49
N GLU A 124 18.36 -8.53 -11.53
CA GLU A 124 17.38 -7.78 -10.75
C GLU A 124 18.00 -6.56 -10.04
N ILE A 125 19.17 -6.71 -9.41
CA ILE A 125 19.89 -5.59 -8.78
C ILE A 125 20.30 -4.54 -9.81
N GLU A 126 20.80 -4.97 -10.97
CA GLU A 126 21.19 -4.05 -12.04
C GLU A 126 19.99 -3.26 -12.57
N ILE A 127 18.88 -3.96 -12.84
CA ILE A 127 17.61 -3.35 -13.27
C ILE A 127 17.10 -2.37 -12.22
N LEU A 128 17.06 -2.75 -10.94
CA LEU A 128 16.60 -1.87 -9.86
C LEU A 128 17.45 -0.60 -9.81
N LYS A 129 18.77 -0.73 -9.96
CA LYS A 129 19.69 0.41 -9.96
C LYS A 129 19.46 1.32 -11.16
N GLN A 130 19.37 0.77 -12.36
CA GLN A 130 19.26 1.52 -13.60
C GLN A 130 17.89 2.17 -13.81
N VAL A 131 16.81 1.48 -13.44
CA VAL A 131 15.45 1.91 -13.72
C VAL A 131 14.87 2.74 -12.59
N PHE A 132 15.14 2.39 -11.32
CA PHE A 132 14.49 3.04 -10.19
C PHE A 132 15.44 3.89 -9.33
N ILE A 133 16.59 3.34 -8.92
CA ILE A 133 17.45 4.04 -7.95
C ILE A 133 18.12 5.25 -8.59
N ASN A 134 18.71 5.09 -9.78
CA ASN A 134 19.47 6.14 -10.46
C ASN A 134 18.61 7.07 -11.32
N VAL A 135 17.29 6.85 -11.35
CA VAL A 135 16.32 7.66 -12.11
C VAL A 135 15.43 8.41 -11.14
N ASP A 136 15.24 9.71 -11.40
CA ASP A 136 14.34 10.57 -10.64
C ASP A 136 12.92 10.52 -11.21
N GLY A 137 11.93 10.82 -10.37
CA GLY A 137 10.51 10.85 -10.76
C GLY A 137 9.72 9.61 -10.35
N HIS A 138 10.37 8.51 -10.00
CA HIS A 138 9.70 7.37 -9.40
C HIS A 138 9.22 7.69 -7.99
N HIS A 139 7.96 7.37 -7.73
CA HIS A 139 7.33 7.56 -6.45
C HIS A 139 6.38 6.42 -6.15
N ASN A 140 6.52 5.82 -4.97
CA ASN A 140 5.55 4.90 -4.41
C ASN A 140 4.45 5.69 -3.69
N PRO A 141 3.20 5.69 -4.21
CA PRO A 141 2.09 6.45 -3.61
C PRO A 141 1.70 5.92 -2.22
N PHE A 142 2.02 4.67 -1.91
CA PHE A 142 1.74 4.05 -0.61
C PHE A 142 2.82 4.41 0.45
N GLY A 143 3.92 5.05 0.04
CA GLY A 143 4.94 5.59 0.92
C GLY A 143 5.89 4.56 1.53
N ASP A 144 6.54 4.95 2.64
CA ASP A 144 7.54 4.16 3.35
C ASP A 144 6.98 3.72 4.71
N TYR A 145 7.27 2.50 5.16
CA TYR A 145 6.90 2.07 6.52
C TYR A 145 7.76 2.72 7.62
N ARG A 146 8.89 3.33 7.26
CA ARG A 146 9.80 3.97 8.22
C ARG A 146 9.31 5.38 8.52
N LEU A 147 9.22 5.70 9.80
CA LEU A 147 9.06 7.09 10.23
C LEU A 147 10.35 7.83 9.90
N LYS A 148 10.23 8.90 9.11
CA LYS A 148 11.35 9.82 8.92
C LYS A 148 11.69 10.41 10.29
N LYS A 149 12.92 10.24 10.77
CA LYS A 149 13.38 10.88 12.03
C LYS A 149 13.04 12.35 11.96
N ASN A 150 12.13 12.80 12.82
CA ASN A 150 11.75 14.19 12.96
C ASN A 150 13.01 15.06 13.11
N ARG A 151 13.40 15.78 12.05
CA ARG A 151 13.81 17.16 12.23
C ARG A 151 12.54 17.90 12.65
N HIS A 152 12.34 17.90 13.96
CA HIS A 152 11.28 18.55 14.71
C HIS A 152 9.87 18.00 14.48
N ARG A 153 9.26 17.61 15.60
CA ARG A 153 7.85 17.82 15.90
C ARG A 153 7.61 19.32 15.65
N VAL A 154 7.15 19.69 14.47
CA VAL A 154 6.57 21.03 14.27
C VAL A 154 5.25 20.97 15.02
N ALA A 155 5.07 21.88 15.95
CA ALA A 155 3.78 22.17 16.54
C ALA A 155 2.72 22.28 15.44
N GLU A 156 1.47 21.98 15.75
CA GLU A 156 0.36 22.43 14.93
C GLU A 156 0.49 23.95 14.69
N THR A 157 0.80 24.35 13.45
CA THR A 157 0.44 25.61 12.74
C THR A 157 1.35 25.82 11.51
N PRO A 158 0.91 26.59 10.51
CA PRO A 158 -0.28 26.52 9.66
C PRO A 158 0.07 25.92 8.27
N GLN A 159 -0.95 25.59 7.47
CA GLN A 159 -0.91 25.39 6.00
C GLN A 159 0.46 25.66 5.36
N GLN A 160 1.19 24.60 5.01
CA GLN A 160 2.25 24.76 4.01
C GLN A 160 1.56 25.03 2.69
N THR A 161 1.69 26.27 2.23
CA THR A 161 1.37 26.72 0.89
C THR A 161 1.84 25.67 -0.11
N PRO A 162 0.95 25.17 -0.98
CA PRO A 162 1.38 24.33 -2.06
C PRO A 162 2.36 25.13 -2.90
N THR A 163 3.58 24.60 -3.05
CA THR A 163 4.30 24.73 -4.31
C THR A 163 3.25 24.54 -5.39
N ILE A 164 3.07 25.56 -6.24
CA ILE A 164 2.07 25.57 -7.30
C ILE A 164 2.32 24.34 -8.16
N SER A 165 1.66 23.25 -7.80
CA SER A 165 1.42 22.12 -8.66
C SER A 165 0.34 22.63 -9.58
N THR A 166 0.71 22.80 -10.84
CA THR A 166 -0.20 23.08 -11.94
C THR A 166 -1.14 21.90 -12.22
N ALA A 167 -1.14 20.84 -11.37
CA ALA A 167 -2.05 19.73 -11.48
C ALA A 167 -3.50 20.18 -11.21
N PRO A 168 -4.46 19.79 -12.07
CA PRO A 168 -5.87 20.14 -11.89
C PRO A 168 -6.38 19.65 -10.53
N GLN A 169 -7.12 20.52 -9.83
CA GLN A 169 -7.74 20.21 -8.54
C GLN A 169 -9.24 20.07 -8.69
N ILE A 170 -9.82 19.16 -7.88
CA ILE A 170 -11.25 19.03 -7.70
C ILE A 170 -11.63 19.88 -6.48
N THR A 171 -12.48 20.86 -6.70
CA THR A 171 -12.84 21.87 -5.68
C THR A 171 -14.32 21.85 -5.30
N SER A 172 -15.14 21.07 -5.99
CA SER A 172 -16.57 20.91 -5.72
C SER A 172 -17.07 19.53 -6.14
N LEU A 173 -18.05 19.01 -5.39
CA LEU A 173 -18.89 17.89 -5.80
C LEU A 173 -20.31 18.40 -6.13
N PRO A 174 -21.04 17.75 -7.06
CA PRO A 174 -20.60 16.65 -7.91
C PRO A 174 -19.51 17.08 -8.91
N LEU A 175 -18.74 16.10 -9.41
CA LEU A 175 -17.68 16.36 -10.39
C LEU A 175 -18.25 17.03 -11.65
N ASP A 176 -17.48 17.95 -12.25
CA ASP A 176 -17.83 18.47 -13.56
C ASP A 176 -17.84 17.35 -14.62
N GLN A 177 -18.52 17.61 -15.73
CA GLN A 177 -18.75 16.60 -16.76
C GLN A 177 -17.47 15.99 -17.34
N ALA A 178 -16.38 16.76 -17.45
CA ALA A 178 -15.12 16.29 -18.00
C ALA A 178 -14.39 15.37 -17.01
N ASN A 179 -14.28 15.80 -15.76
CA ASN A 179 -13.67 14.99 -14.70
C ASN A 179 -14.51 13.74 -14.39
N ARG A 180 -15.84 13.86 -14.36
CA ARG A 180 -16.74 12.72 -14.13
C ARG A 180 -16.54 11.62 -15.17
N ALA A 181 -16.45 11.97 -16.45
CA ALA A 181 -16.26 10.99 -17.52
C ALA A 181 -14.95 10.20 -17.38
N GLU A 182 -13.85 10.90 -17.05
CA GLU A 182 -12.54 10.28 -16.83
C GLU A 182 -12.52 9.36 -15.60
N PHE A 183 -13.16 9.79 -14.51
CA PHE A 183 -13.29 8.98 -13.30
C PHE A 183 -14.11 7.71 -13.53
N ILE A 184 -15.18 7.79 -14.33
CA ILE A 184 -15.99 6.63 -14.72
C ILE A 184 -15.16 5.64 -15.56
N GLU A 185 -14.38 6.13 -16.52
CA GLU A 185 -13.50 5.28 -17.33
C GLU A 185 -12.45 4.58 -16.47
N ALA A 186 -11.81 5.31 -15.56
CA ALA A 186 -10.87 4.75 -14.59
C ALA A 186 -11.54 3.70 -13.71
N ALA A 187 -12.70 3.99 -13.12
CA ALA A 187 -13.43 3.05 -12.28
C ALA A 187 -13.81 1.76 -13.01
N ASN A 188 -14.27 1.83 -14.26
CA ASN A 188 -14.57 0.63 -15.04
C ASN A 188 -13.33 -0.21 -15.32
N ARG A 189 -12.20 0.42 -15.65
CA ARG A 189 -10.93 -0.29 -15.89
C ARG A 189 -10.46 -1.02 -14.62
N VAL A 190 -10.46 -0.32 -13.49
CA VAL A 190 -10.05 -0.89 -12.19
C VAL A 190 -11.03 -1.97 -11.76
N PHE A 191 -12.33 -1.80 -12.00
CA PHE A 191 -13.35 -2.78 -11.69
C PHE A 191 -13.05 -4.14 -12.37
N GLU A 192 -12.77 -4.14 -13.67
CA GLU A 192 -12.43 -5.38 -14.38
C GLU A 192 -11.10 -5.98 -13.89
N ALA A 193 -10.10 -5.15 -13.58
CA ALA A 193 -8.84 -5.63 -12.99
C ALA A 193 -9.08 -6.30 -11.63
N VAL A 194 -9.95 -5.74 -10.80
CA VAL A 194 -10.34 -6.32 -9.50
C VAL A 194 -11.13 -7.61 -9.69
N ILE A 195 -12.12 -7.66 -10.60
CA ILE A 195 -12.88 -8.89 -10.89
C ILE A 195 -11.95 -10.01 -11.34
N TRP A 196 -10.98 -9.70 -12.21
CA TRP A 196 -9.98 -10.66 -12.67
C TRP A 196 -9.09 -11.16 -11.53
N ARG A 197 -8.62 -10.28 -10.65
CA ARG A 197 -7.75 -10.66 -9.52
C ARG A 197 -8.50 -11.40 -8.40
N MET A 198 -9.75 -11.03 -8.16
CA MET A 198 -10.55 -11.52 -7.04
C MET A 198 -11.25 -12.84 -7.35
N GLU A 199 -11.51 -13.13 -8.63
CA GLU A 199 -12.19 -14.34 -9.12
C GLU A 199 -13.46 -14.68 -8.30
N PRO A 200 -14.46 -13.77 -8.22
CA PRO A 200 -15.68 -14.04 -7.45
C PRO A 200 -16.44 -15.25 -7.97
N ASN A 201 -17.19 -15.93 -7.09
CA ASN A 201 -17.95 -17.14 -7.44
C ASN A 201 -19.01 -16.88 -8.54
N ASN A 202 -19.59 -15.69 -8.58
CA ASN A 202 -20.64 -15.29 -9.53
C ASN A 202 -20.25 -14.02 -10.32
N PRO A 203 -19.20 -14.06 -11.16
CA PRO A 203 -18.59 -12.88 -11.75
C PRO A 203 -19.55 -12.11 -12.67
N GLU A 204 -20.35 -12.81 -13.47
CA GLU A 204 -21.35 -12.19 -14.34
C GLU A 204 -22.45 -11.46 -13.56
N GLN A 205 -22.83 -11.99 -12.41
CA GLN A 205 -23.82 -11.35 -11.55
C GLN A 205 -23.21 -10.15 -10.82
N THR A 206 -21.94 -10.23 -10.39
CA THR A 206 -21.20 -9.09 -9.85
C THR A 206 -21.08 -7.95 -10.86
N ARG A 207 -20.78 -8.25 -12.14
CA ARG A 207 -20.77 -7.27 -13.24
C ARG A 207 -22.12 -6.57 -13.42
N LYS A 208 -23.24 -7.29 -13.29
CA LYS A 208 -24.59 -6.71 -13.39
C LYS A 208 -24.93 -5.74 -12.27
N LEU A 209 -24.33 -5.91 -11.09
CA LEU A 209 -24.55 -5.04 -9.94
C LEU A 209 -23.65 -3.79 -9.97
N TRP A 210 -22.60 -3.79 -10.79
CA TRP A 210 -21.69 -2.68 -10.91
C TRP A 210 -22.35 -1.45 -11.54
N ASN A 211 -22.15 -0.30 -10.91
CA ASN A 211 -22.62 1.00 -11.39
C ASN A 211 -21.53 2.06 -11.13
N ALA A 212 -20.69 2.30 -12.13
CA ALA A 212 -19.60 3.25 -12.05
C ALA A 212 -20.08 4.68 -11.76
N GLU A 213 -21.22 5.09 -12.30
CA GLU A 213 -21.79 6.43 -12.05
C GLU A 213 -22.12 6.61 -10.57
N ASN A 214 -22.85 5.66 -9.99
CA ASN A 214 -23.19 5.71 -8.57
C ASN A 214 -21.95 5.66 -7.67
N TYR A 215 -20.94 4.88 -8.05
CA TYR A 215 -19.69 4.80 -7.30
C TYR A 215 -18.94 6.13 -7.30
N ILE A 216 -18.78 6.77 -8.46
CA ILE A 216 -18.10 8.07 -8.58
C ILE A 216 -18.89 9.20 -7.91
N ASP A 217 -20.21 9.22 -8.07
CA ASP A 217 -21.03 10.33 -7.61
C ASP A 217 -21.31 10.29 -6.11
N ASN A 218 -21.37 9.09 -5.50
CA ASN A 218 -21.87 8.92 -4.13
C ASN A 218 -20.93 8.19 -3.18
N LEU A 219 -19.91 7.47 -3.68
CA LEU A 219 -19.10 6.56 -2.85
C LEU A 219 -17.61 6.90 -2.82
N LEU A 220 -17.05 7.47 -3.89
CA LEU A 220 -15.60 7.69 -3.99
C LEU A 220 -15.11 8.88 -3.17
N LEU A 221 -15.77 10.04 -3.28
CA LEU A 221 -15.35 11.30 -2.65
C LEU A 221 -16.47 11.89 -1.80
N THR A 222 -16.09 12.58 -0.74
CA THR A 222 -16.97 13.34 0.15
C THR A 222 -16.50 14.79 0.26
N ASP A 223 -17.42 15.72 0.62
CA ASP A 223 -17.12 17.16 0.65
C ASP A 223 -15.96 17.53 1.59
N ASP A 224 -15.73 16.74 2.65
CA ASP A 224 -14.62 16.93 3.61
C ASP A 224 -13.25 16.58 3.03
N MET A 225 -13.19 15.90 1.88
CA MET A 225 -11.95 15.60 1.16
C MET A 225 -11.50 16.74 0.24
N LEU A 226 -12.32 17.78 0.03
CA LEU A 226 -12.04 18.87 -0.90
C LEU A 226 -11.28 20.05 -0.23
N PRO A 227 -10.39 20.76 -0.97
CA PRO A 227 -9.98 20.50 -2.35
C PRO A 227 -8.93 19.38 -2.44
N ILE A 228 -9.08 18.48 -3.42
CA ILE A 228 -8.21 17.34 -3.65
C ILE A 228 -7.56 17.43 -5.04
N SER A 229 -6.32 16.97 -5.19
CA SER A 229 -5.74 16.88 -6.55
C SER A 229 -6.45 15.79 -7.35
N LYS A 230 -6.66 16.04 -8.64
CA LYS A 230 -7.30 15.08 -9.54
C LYS A 230 -6.56 13.75 -9.58
N ASP A 231 -5.23 13.79 -9.69
CA ASP A 231 -4.40 12.57 -9.75
C ASP A 231 -4.51 11.75 -8.46
N TYR A 232 -4.56 12.41 -7.30
CA TYR A 232 -4.73 11.72 -6.03
C TYR A 232 -6.14 11.13 -5.91
N ALA A 233 -7.18 11.89 -6.28
CA ALA A 233 -8.55 11.39 -6.31
C ALA A 233 -8.74 10.20 -7.27
N LEU A 234 -8.05 10.16 -8.41
CA LEU A 234 -8.02 9.00 -9.31
C LEU A 234 -7.35 7.78 -8.65
N SER A 235 -6.25 7.99 -7.92
CA SER A 235 -5.57 6.90 -7.21
C SER A 235 -6.43 6.26 -6.10
N LEU A 236 -7.42 6.98 -5.58
CA LEU A 236 -8.37 6.44 -4.59
C LEU A 236 -9.28 5.37 -5.18
N ILE A 237 -9.54 5.40 -6.49
CA ILE A 237 -10.30 4.35 -7.19
C ILE A 237 -9.54 3.02 -7.06
N ASP A 238 -8.24 3.00 -7.38
CA ASP A 238 -7.40 1.80 -7.24
C ASP A 238 -7.33 1.30 -5.80
N ALA A 239 -7.25 2.23 -4.83
CA ALA A 239 -7.13 1.90 -3.42
C ALA A 239 -8.42 1.31 -2.82
N PHE A 240 -9.58 1.88 -3.13
CA PHE A 240 -10.83 1.58 -2.43
C PHE A 240 -11.82 0.72 -3.22
N LEU A 241 -11.72 0.67 -4.55
CA LEU A 241 -12.71 -0.04 -5.36
C LEU A 241 -12.78 -1.54 -5.03
N VAL A 242 -11.66 -2.15 -4.61
CA VAL A 242 -11.62 -3.57 -4.22
C VAL A 242 -12.63 -3.92 -3.13
N HIS A 243 -12.83 -3.05 -2.14
CA HIS A 243 -13.80 -3.29 -1.07
C HIS A 243 -15.24 -3.23 -1.59
N HIS A 244 -15.53 -2.28 -2.48
CA HIS A 244 -16.85 -2.18 -3.08
C HIS A 244 -17.15 -3.40 -3.96
N VAL A 245 -16.19 -3.87 -4.77
CA VAL A 245 -16.37 -5.06 -5.60
C VAL A 245 -16.59 -6.32 -4.75
N LEU A 246 -15.92 -6.43 -3.60
CA LEU A 246 -16.17 -7.50 -2.63
C LEU A 246 -17.62 -7.50 -2.14
N ASP A 247 -18.16 -6.34 -1.77
CA ASP A 247 -19.57 -6.22 -1.34
C ASP A 247 -20.55 -6.63 -2.45
N LEU A 248 -20.28 -6.21 -3.70
CA LEU A 248 -21.07 -6.63 -4.86
C LEU A 248 -20.99 -8.15 -5.10
N ALA A 249 -19.82 -8.76 -4.91
CA ALA A 249 -19.64 -10.20 -5.03
C ALA A 249 -20.41 -10.96 -3.94
N VAL A 250 -20.36 -10.50 -2.69
CA VAL A 250 -21.16 -11.07 -1.59
C VAL A 250 -22.66 -10.95 -1.87
N GLN A 251 -23.10 -9.83 -2.47
CA GLN A 251 -24.49 -9.66 -2.87
C GLN A 251 -24.88 -10.60 -4.02
N ALA A 252 -24.02 -10.73 -5.03
CA ALA A 252 -24.21 -11.65 -6.14
C ALA A 252 -24.36 -13.10 -5.67
N ASP A 253 -23.51 -13.53 -4.73
CA ASP A 253 -23.56 -14.87 -4.14
C ASP A 253 -24.89 -15.13 -3.41
N LYS A 254 -25.41 -14.13 -2.69
CA LYS A 254 -26.74 -14.21 -2.04
C LYS A 254 -27.89 -14.28 -3.02
N MET A 255 -27.76 -13.70 -4.22
CA MET A 255 -28.79 -13.74 -5.26
C MET A 255 -28.78 -15.05 -6.06
N ALA A 256 -27.67 -15.77 -6.04
CA ALA A 256 -27.48 -17.05 -6.74
C ALA A 256 -27.77 -18.28 -5.87
N ALA A 257 -27.93 -18.09 -4.55
CA ALA A 257 -28.31 -19.12 -3.57
C ALA A 257 -29.83 -19.28 -3.44
#